data_AF-A0A0A5G365-F1
#
_entry.id   AF-A0A0A5G365-F1
#
_cell.length_a   1.000
_cell.length_b   1.000
_cell.length_c   1.000
_cell.angle_alpha   90.00
_cell.angle_beta   90.00
_cell.angle_gamma   90.00
#
_symmetry.space_group_name_H-M   'P 1'
#
loop_
_entity.id
_entity.type
_entity.pdbx_description
1 polymer ?
#
loop_
_entity_poly.entity_id
_entity_poly.type
_entity_poly.pdbx_seq_one_letter_code
_entity_poly.pdbx_strand_id
1 'polypeptide(L)' 'MGDYNHSNYFCEVLSGLPPYYPVDKVVVDGVTIEVTHFVSIDPNTGLAFFLNGGGLQQIDCKEIQAIDWT' A
#
# COMPACT_ATOMS: atom_id res chain seq x y z
N MET A 1 13.38 2.26 28.12
CA MET A 1 13.10 3.13 26.94
C MET A 1 12.71 2.17 25.84
N GLY A 2 11.42 2.04 25.56
CA GLY A 2 10.94 1.12 24.54
C GLY A 2 11.06 1.81 23.20
N ASP A 3 11.96 1.33 22.34
CA ASP A 3 11.97 1.70 20.94
C ASP A 3 10.66 1.19 20.32
N TYR A 4 9.69 2.08 20.15
CA TYR A 4 8.56 1.82 19.27
C TYR A 4 9.15 1.82 17.86
N ASN A 5 9.70 0.67 17.44
CA ASN A 5 9.79 0.36 16.03
C ASN A 5 8.36 0.50 15.51
N HIS A 6 8.05 1.64 14.90
CA HIS A 6 6.85 1.82 14.13
C HIS A 6 7.04 0.89 12.92
N SER A 7 6.79 -0.40 13.12
CA SER A 7 6.63 -1.33 12.02
C SER A 7 5.56 -0.68 11.16
N ASN A 8 5.95 -0.28 9.95
CA ASN A 8 5.03 0.34 9.02
C ASN A 8 4.05 -0.75 8.63
N TYR A 9 2.96 -0.85 9.41
CA TYR A 9 2.03 -1.97 9.40
C TYR A 9 1.57 -2.30 7.97
N PHE A 10 1.29 -1.29 7.17
CA PHE A 10 0.91 -1.49 5.77
C PHE A 10 2.05 -2.02 4.90
N CYS A 11 3.31 -1.68 5.14
CA CYS A 11 4.43 -2.28 4.42
C CYS A 11 4.52 -3.79 4.70
N GLU A 12 4.31 -4.21 5.96
CA GLU A 12 4.31 -5.62 6.34
C GLU A 12 3.12 -6.37 5.73
N VAL A 13 1.92 -5.78 5.81
CA VAL A 13 0.71 -6.34 5.19
C VAL A 13 0.90 -6.52 3.69
N LEU A 14 1.32 -5.47 2.98
CA LEU A 14 1.51 -5.50 1.52
C LEU A 14 2.63 -6.47 1.10
N SER A 15 3.67 -6.64 1.92
CA SER A 15 4.73 -7.62 1.64
C SER A 15 4.25 -9.07 1.71
N GLY A 16 3.14 -9.32 2.43
CA GLY A 16 2.52 -10.65 2.54
C GLY A 16 1.47 -10.95 1.48
N LEU A 17 1.07 -9.97 0.66
CA LEU A 17 0.01 -10.15 -0.33
C LEU A 17 0.54 -10.76 -1.63
N PRO A 18 -0.27 -11.60 -2.30
CA PRO A 18 0.06 -12.07 -3.65
C PRO A 18 -0.02 -10.91 -4.66
N PRO A 19 0.71 -11.00 -5.79
CA PRO A 19 0.53 -10.07 -6.90
C PRO A 19 -0.90 -10.07 -7.43
N TYR A 20 -1.37 -8.91 -7.90
CA TYR A 20 -2.74 -8.68 -8.37
C TYR A 20 -3.82 -8.95 -7.30
N TYR A 21 -3.51 -8.73 -6.02
CA TYR A 21 -4.52 -8.83 -4.96
C TYR A 21 -5.56 -7.69 -5.13
N PRO A 22 -6.87 -7.97 -5.07
CA PRO A 22 -7.90 -6.95 -5.29
C PRO A 22 -7.89 -5.88 -4.18
N VAL A 23 -7.95 -4.62 -4.58
CA VAL A 23 -7.97 -3.45 -3.70
C VAL A 23 -8.84 -2.38 -4.34
N ASP A 24 -9.75 -1.78 -3.58
CA ASP A 24 -10.63 -0.73 -4.11
C ASP A 24 -10.00 0.65 -3.99
N LYS A 25 -9.46 0.99 -2.82
CA LYS A 25 -8.89 2.32 -2.59
C LYS A 25 -7.81 2.33 -1.51
N VAL A 26 -6.93 3.30 -1.60
CA VAL A 26 -5.89 3.58 -0.61
C VAL A 26 -6.03 5.02 -0.15
N VAL A 27 -5.92 5.27 1.16
CA VAL A 27 -5.95 6.62 1.74
C VAL A 27 -4.53 7.03 2.14
N VAL A 28 -4.08 8.15 1.60
CA VAL A 28 -2.76 8.74 1.83
C VAL A 28 -2.94 10.22 2.16
N ASP A 29 -2.45 10.66 3.31
CA ASP A 29 -2.59 12.06 3.78
C ASP A 29 -4.03 12.62 3.66
N GLY A 30 -5.03 11.81 4.05
CA GLY A 30 -6.45 12.16 3.94
C GLY A 30 -7.02 12.17 2.51
N VAL A 31 -6.22 11.94 1.48
CA VAL A 31 -6.66 11.83 0.08
C VAL A 31 -6.96 10.38 -0.26
N THR A 32 -8.13 10.15 -0.85
CA THR A 32 -8.51 8.83 -1.38
C THR A 32 -7.97 8.65 -2.79
N ILE A 33 -7.25 7.56 -3.01
CA ILE A 33 -6.70 7.15 -4.29
C ILE A 33 -7.42 5.87 -4.72
N GLU A 34 -8.22 5.97 -5.78
CA GLU A 34 -8.90 4.83 -6.39
C GLU A 34 -7.88 3.91 -7.08
N VAL A 35 -7.93 2.63 -6.75
CA VAL A 35 -7.09 1.57 -7.33
C VAL A 35 -7.98 0.37 -7.66
N THR A 36 -7.41 -0.68 -8.24
CA THR A 36 -8.15 -1.93 -8.53
C THR A 36 -7.42 -3.15 -8.01
N HIS A 37 -6.08 -3.13 -8.00
CA HIS A 37 -5.27 -4.25 -7.53
C HIS A 37 -3.96 -3.76 -6.96
N PHE A 38 -3.46 -4.41 -5.92
CA PHE A 38 -2.07 -4.37 -5.50
C PHE A 38 -1.23 -5.25 -6.42
N VAL A 39 -0.09 -4.77 -6.89
CA VAL A 39 0.83 -5.49 -7.79
C VAL A 39 2.02 -6.04 -7.04
N SER A 40 2.75 -5.17 -6.34
CA SER A 40 3.96 -5.54 -5.60
C SER A 40 4.39 -4.40 -4.68
N ILE A 41 5.30 -4.71 -3.76
CA ILE A 41 6.04 -3.74 -2.95
C ILE A 41 7.53 -3.99 -3.09
N ASP A 42 8.32 -2.93 -3.23
CA ASP A 42 9.77 -3.02 -3.10
C ASP A 42 10.15 -2.98 -1.61
N PRO A 43 10.66 -4.07 -1.03
CA PRO A 43 10.96 -4.14 0.40
C PRO A 43 12.12 -3.22 0.82
N ASN A 44 12.96 -2.77 -0.12
CA ASN A 44 14.08 -1.88 0.20
C ASN A 44 13.64 -0.42 0.33
N THR A 45 12.63 -0.02 -0.45
CA THR A 45 12.17 1.38 -0.52
C THR A 45 10.84 1.60 0.20
N GLY A 46 10.00 0.57 0.32
CA GLY A 46 8.63 0.70 0.80
C GLY A 46 7.65 1.18 -0.28
N LEU A 47 8.10 1.25 -1.53
CA LEU A 47 7.24 1.68 -2.64
C LEU A 47 6.32 0.53 -3.06
N ALA A 48 5.03 0.72 -2.83
CA ALA A 48 3.98 -0.18 -3.27
C ALA A 48 3.38 0.29 -4.61
N PHE A 49 3.08 -0.67 -5.47
CA PHE A 49 2.56 -0.45 -6.80
C PHE A 49 1.14 -1.01 -6.89
N PHE A 50 0.22 -0.21 -7.39
CA PHE A 50 -1.18 -0.55 -7.56
C PHE A 50 -1.62 -0.28 -9.00
N LEU A 51 -2.63 -0.98 -9.49
CA LEU A 51 -3.32 -0.64 -10.73
C LEU A 51 -4.49 0.30 -10.44
N ASN A 52 -4.83 1.20 -11.36
CA ASN A 52 -5.98 2.12 -11.22
C ASN A 52 -6.86 2.19 -12.49
N GLY A 53 -6.97 1.07 -13.22
CA GLY A 53 -7.78 0.96 -14.44
C GLY A 53 -7.17 1.63 -15.69
N GLY A 54 -6.32 2.65 -15.52
CA GLY A 54 -5.61 3.34 -16.61
C GLY A 54 -4.08 3.17 -16.60
N GLY A 55 -3.50 2.72 -15.49
CA GLY A 55 -2.05 2.54 -15.36
C GLY A 55 -1.62 2.04 -13.99
N LEU A 56 -0.37 2.36 -13.66
CA LEU A 56 0.27 2.05 -12.38
C LEU A 56 0.28 3.29 -11.49
N GLN A 57 -0.12 3.11 -10.24
CA GLN A 57 -0.05 4.08 -9.17
C GLN A 57 1.02 3.62 -8.17
N GLN A 58 1.98 4.49 -7.88
CA GLN A 58 3.02 4.24 -6.88
C GLN A 58 2.67 5.00 -5.59
N ILE A 59 2.76 4.30 -4.45
CA ILE A 59 2.43 4.84 -3.13
C ILE A 59 3.49 4.35 -2.13
N ASP A 60 4.02 5.25 -1.30
CA ASP A 60 4.87 4.85 -0.17
C ASP A 60 4.00 4.21 0.91
N CYS A 61 4.28 2.95 1.26
CA CYS A 61 3.51 2.20 2.25
C CYS A 61 3.53 2.82 3.66
N LYS A 62 4.50 3.71 3.95
CA LYS A 62 4.60 4.43 5.22
C LYS A 62 3.61 5.59 5.33
N GLU A 63 3.17 6.11 4.19
CA GLU A 63 2.21 7.22 4.10
C GLU A 63 0.76 6.71 4.00
N ILE A 64 0.57 5.39 3.86
CA ILE A 64 -0.75 4.77 3.85
C ILE A 64 -1.37 4.88 5.23
N GLN A 65 -2.56 5.46 5.28
CA GLN A 65 -3.38 5.59 6.48
C GLN A 65 -4.50 4.55 6.52
N ALA A 66 -5.01 4.14 5.35
CA ALA A 66 -6.01 3.08 5.23
C ALA A 66 -5.96 2.40 3.86
N ILE A 67 -6.40 1.16 3.81
CA ILE A 67 -6.66 0.41 2.57
C ILE A 67 -8.07 -0.16 2.69
N ASP A 68 -8.89 0.06 1.66
CA ASP A 68 -10.19 -0.61 1.54
C ASP A 68 -10.06 -1.76 0.54
N TRP A 69 -10.48 -2.92 0.98
CA TRP A 69 -10.35 -4.18 0.24
C TRP A 69 -11.68 -4.53 -0.39
N THR A 70 -11.62 -5.23 -1.53
CA THR A 70 -12.82 -5.78 -2.20
C THR A 70 -13.35 -7.03 -1.49
#